data_AF-A0A2K8Z1V5-F1
#
_entry.id   AF-A0A2K8Z1V5-F1
#
_cell.length_a   1.000
_cell.length_b   1.000
_cell.length_c   1.000
_cell.angle_alpha   90.00
_cell.angle_beta   90.00
_cell.angle_gamma   90.00
#
_symmetry.space_group_name_H-M   'P 1'
#
loop_
_entity.id
_entity.type
_entity.pdbx_description
1 polymer ?
#
loop_
_entity_poly.entity_id
_entity_poly.type
_entity_poly.pdbx_seq_one_letter_code
_entity_poly.pdbx_strand_id
1 'polypeptide(L)'
;MIIELYASPKIQNQSEHPESPISNTKGELPDEEPALEFGDLIGSFDSREEAIAFVQTQANERKQQVIDTQSGPYNAYTHVEWLTLTVSKEGSQTGSVNYYLVSDEGY
;
A
#
# COMPACT_ATOMS: atom_id res chain seq x y z
N MET A 1 8.99 14.42 7.89
CA MET A 1 8.49 13.45 6.89
C MET A 1 7.58 12.52 7.65
N ILE A 2 6.29 12.55 7.34
CA ILE A 2 5.31 11.64 7.92
C ILE A 2 5.00 10.54 6.91
N ILE A 3 4.69 9.35 7.40
CA ILE A 3 4.32 8.20 6.59
C ILE A 3 2.87 7.87 6.89
N GLU A 4 2.00 8.07 5.91
CA GLU A 4 0.59 7.70 5.98
C GLU A 4 0.42 6.28 5.48
N LEU A 5 -0.20 5.43 6.29
CA LEU A 5 -0.48 4.06 5.94
C LEU A 5 -1.94 3.93 5.51
N TYR A 6 -2.14 3.46 4.29
CA TYR A 6 -3.47 3.18 3.77
C TYR A 6 -3.68 1.69 3.61
N ALA A 7 -4.91 1.24 3.88
CA ALA A 7 -5.32 -0.09 3.47
C ALA A 7 -5.31 -0.16 1.95
N SER A 8 -4.81 -1.26 1.37
CA SER A 8 -5.11 -1.50 -0.04
C SER A 8 -6.62 -1.66 -0.18
N PRO A 9 -7.28 -0.97 -1.12
CA PRO A 9 -8.69 -1.21 -1.37
C PRO A 9 -8.87 -2.70 -1.63
N LYS A 10 -9.90 -3.32 -1.03
CA LYS A 10 -10.27 -4.71 -1.30
C LYS A 10 -10.87 -4.77 -2.71
N ILE A 11 -10.04 -4.55 -3.72
CA ILE A 11 -10.47 -4.70 -5.10
C ILE A 11 -10.58 -6.20 -5.32
N GLN A 12 -11.81 -6.69 -5.23
CA GLN A 12 -12.16 -8.10 -5.41
C GLN A 12 -11.93 -8.58 -6.86
N ASN A 13 -11.27 -7.78 -7.72
CA ASN A 13 -11.05 -8.10 -9.12
C ASN A 13 -10.10 -7.12 -9.84
N GLN A 14 -8.84 -7.01 -9.42
CA GLN A 14 -7.82 -6.38 -10.29
C GLN A 14 -6.54 -7.21 -10.29
N SER A 15 -6.55 -8.24 -11.16
CA SER A 15 -5.35 -8.87 -11.69
C SER A 15 -4.65 -7.99 -12.74
N GLU A 16 -4.87 -6.68 -12.71
CA GLU A 16 -4.29 -5.77 -13.67
C GLU A 16 -3.40 -4.83 -12.86
N HIS A 17 -2.10 -5.14 -12.87
CA HIS A 17 -1.11 -4.08 -12.97
C HIS A 17 -1.68 -3.03 -13.92
N PRO A 18 -1.65 -1.72 -13.60
CA PRO A 18 -2.04 -0.73 -14.58
C PRO A 18 -1.11 -0.91 -15.78
N GLU A 19 -1.59 -1.61 -16.82
CA GLU A 19 -0.97 -1.58 -18.13
C GLU A 19 -0.98 -0.11 -18.50
N SER A 20 0.23 0.46 -18.59
CA SER A 20 0.41 1.85 -18.97
C SER A 20 -0.46 2.13 -20.20
N PRO A 21 -1.44 3.04 -20.12
CA PRO A 21 -2.31 3.28 -21.24
C PRO A 21 -1.46 3.95 -22.32
N ILE A 22 -1.19 3.17 -23.37
CA ILE A 22 -1.32 3.57 -24.76
C ILE A 22 -0.91 5.02 -25.03
N SER A 23 0.33 5.19 -25.51
CA SER A 23 0.74 6.14 -26.56
C SER A 23 -0.10 7.42 -26.67
N ASN A 24 0.32 8.49 -25.97
CA ASN A 24 -0.21 9.84 -26.16
C ASN A 24 0.09 10.35 -27.59
N THR A 25 -0.80 10.05 -28.54
CA THR A 25 -0.90 10.87 -29.75
C THR A 25 -1.64 12.14 -29.37
N LYS A 26 -0.89 13.26 -29.29
CA LYS A 26 -1.30 14.66 -29.08
C LYS A 26 -0.86 15.18 -27.72
N GLY A 27 0.04 16.16 -27.74
CA GLY A 27 0.70 16.76 -26.58
C GLY A 27 -0.24 17.65 -25.76
N GLU A 28 -1.27 17.04 -25.19
CA GLU A 28 -2.03 17.57 -24.07
C GLU A 28 -1.49 16.86 -22.82
N LEU A 29 -0.95 17.63 -21.87
CA LEU A 29 -0.70 17.11 -20.52
C LEU A 29 -2.07 16.69 -19.97
N PRO A 30 -2.23 15.48 -19.42
CA PRO A 30 -3.48 15.13 -18.75
C PRO A 30 -3.74 16.15 -17.63
N ASP A 31 -4.88 16.84 -17.66
CA ASP A 31 -5.31 17.82 -16.64
C ASP A 31 -5.52 17.18 -15.26
N GLU A 32 -5.64 15.84 -15.21
CA GLU A 32 -5.80 15.09 -13.98
C GLU A 32 -4.54 14.26 -13.72
N GLU A 33 -3.85 14.58 -12.63
CA GLU A 33 -2.95 13.63 -11.98
C GLU A 33 -3.74 12.34 -11.74
N PRO A 34 -3.21 11.15 -12.06
CA PRO A 34 -3.91 9.90 -11.80
C PRO A 34 -4.25 9.88 -10.31
N ALA A 35 -5.54 9.98 -9.99
CA ALA A 35 -5.99 9.89 -8.61
C ALA A 35 -5.57 8.52 -8.08
N LEU A 36 -4.53 8.51 -7.25
CA LEU A 36 -4.16 7.32 -6.50
C LEU A 36 -5.31 7.05 -5.53
N GLU A 37 -6.19 6.14 -5.90
CA GLU A 37 -7.26 5.67 -5.02
C GLU A 37 -6.64 4.80 -3.92
N PHE A 38 -6.17 5.45 -2.86
CA PHE A 38 -5.84 4.79 -1.62
C PHE A 38 -7.14 4.32 -0.93
N GLY A 39 -7.09 3.18 -0.23
CA GLY A 39 -8.21 2.75 0.61
C GLY A 39 -8.34 3.61 1.86
N ASP A 40 -8.94 3.07 2.92
CA ASP A 40 -9.03 3.76 4.21
C ASP A 40 -7.63 4.08 4.78
N LEU A 41 -7.44 5.33 5.22
CA LEU A 41 -6.30 5.75 6.03
C LEU A 41 -6.34 4.99 7.36
N ILE A 42 -5.31 4.19 7.62
CA ILE A 42 -5.17 3.42 8.85
C ILE A 42 -4.55 4.30 9.94
N GLY A 43 -3.56 5.11 9.58
CA GLY A 43 -2.88 6.01 10.49
C GLY A 43 -1.69 6.71 9.84
N SER A 44 -1.15 7.69 10.55
CA SER A 44 0.05 8.43 10.17
C SER A 44 1.15 8.13 11.17
N PHE A 45 2.36 7.92 10.68
CA PHE A 45 3.51 7.42 11.43
C PHE A 45 4.72 8.31 11.18
N ASP A 46 5.64 8.38 12.15
CA ASP A 46 6.87 9.16 11.99
C ASP A 46 7.90 8.44 11.11
N SER A 47 7.73 7.13 10.88
CA SER A 47 8.65 6.31 10.08
C SER A 47 8.00 5.05 9.53
N ARG A 48 8.57 4.53 8.44
CA ARG A 48 8.18 3.27 7.80
C ARG A 48 8.17 2.09 8.78
N GLU A 49 9.21 1.99 9.61
CA GLU A 49 9.34 0.91 10.59
C GLU A 49 8.20 0.91 11.61
N GLU A 50 7.72 2.10 11.99
CA GLU A 50 6.60 2.25 12.91
C GLU A 50 5.28 1.84 12.27
N ALA A 51 5.05 2.22 11.01
CA ALA A 51 3.90 1.77 10.24
C ALA A 51 3.88 0.23 10.08
N ILE A 52 5.04 -0.39 9.82
CA ILE A 52 5.19 -1.85 9.73
C ILE A 52 4.90 -2.49 11.10
N ALA A 53 5.46 -1.96 12.18
CA ALA A 53 5.22 -2.48 13.54
C ALA A 53 3.74 -2.40 13.92
N PHE A 54 3.04 -1.34 13.50
CA PHE A 54 1.61 -1.19 13.71
C PHE A 54 0.80 -2.28 13.01
N VAL A 55 1.04 -2.54 11.71
CA VAL A 55 0.31 -3.60 10.99
C VAL A 55 0.63 -5.00 11.50
N GLN A 56 1.85 -5.23 11.97
CA GLN A 56 2.21 -6.49 12.62
C GLN A 56 1.45 -6.67 13.94
N THR A 57 1.36 -5.61 14.75
CA THR A 57 0.59 -5.61 16.00
C THR A 57 -0.89 -5.87 15.73
N GLN A 58 -1.46 -5.17 14.74
CA GLN A 58 -2.86 -5.35 14.33
C GLN A 58 -3.14 -6.78 13.84
N ALA A 59 -2.21 -7.39 13.09
CA ALA A 59 -2.32 -8.79 12.69
C ALA A 59 -2.35 -9.71 13.91
N ASN A 60 -1.47 -9.48 14.89
CA ASN A 60 -1.42 -10.25 16.14
C ASN A 60 -2.72 -10.13 16.95
N GLU A 61 -3.27 -8.92 17.09
CA GLU A 61 -4.57 -8.68 17.75
C GLU A 61 -5.71 -9.45 17.07
N ARG A 62 -5.64 -9.63 15.75
CA ARG A 62 -6.60 -10.42 14.96
C ARG A 62 -6.33 -11.93 15.00
N LYS A 63 -5.43 -12.39 15.86
CA LYS A 63 -4.93 -13.78 15.94
C LYS A 63 -4.35 -14.27 14.61
N GLN A 64 -3.64 -13.39 13.93
CA GLN A 64 -2.92 -13.68 12.70
C GLN A 64 -1.42 -13.56 12.99
N GLN A 65 -0.66 -14.58 12.63
CA GLN A 65 0.79 -14.57 12.75
C GLN A 65 1.37 -14.03 11.44
N VAL A 66 2.12 -12.93 11.50
CA VAL A 66 2.89 -12.45 10.35
C VAL A 66 4.03 -13.42 10.09
N ILE A 67 4.04 -14.02 8.91
CA ILE A 67 5.04 -14.99 8.46
C ILE A 67 6.12 -14.29 7.65
N ASP A 68 5.70 -13.34 6.82
CA ASP A 68 6.58 -12.64 5.88
C ASP A 68 6.08 -11.21 5.66
N THR A 69 7.00 -10.29 5.41
CA THR A 69 6.70 -8.89 5.12
C THR A 69 7.58 -8.46 3.96
N GLN A 70 6.95 -8.06 2.86
CA GLN A 70 7.64 -7.63 1.65
C GLN A 70 7.23 -6.20 1.32
N SER A 71 8.21 -5.37 1.02
CA SER A 71 7.97 -4.04 0.45
C SER A 71 8.26 -4.04 -1.04
N GLY A 72 7.39 -3.41 -1.80
CA GLY A 72 7.60 -3.10 -3.21
C GLY A 72 8.54 -1.91 -3.40
N PRO A 73 8.82 -1.56 -4.67
CA PRO A 73 9.63 -0.39 -4.99
C PRO A 73 8.92 0.90 -4.57
N TYR A 74 9.68 1.81 -3.96
CA TYR A 74 9.22 3.17 -3.67
C TYR A 74 9.17 4.00 -4.96
N ASN A 75 8.05 4.67 -5.18
CA ASN A 75 7.87 5.59 -6.30
C ASN A 75 8.14 7.03 -5.84
N ALA A 76 9.23 7.63 -6.30
CA ALA A 76 9.61 8.99 -5.94
C ALA A 76 8.71 10.08 -6.54
N TYR A 77 7.92 9.77 -7.57
CA TYR A 77 6.97 10.74 -8.16
C TYR A 77 5.69 10.87 -7.32
N THR A 78 5.22 9.75 -6.78
CA THR A 78 3.98 9.69 -5.99
C THR A 78 4.25 9.60 -4.49
N HIS A 79 5.51 9.45 -4.10
CA HIS A 79 5.96 9.17 -2.73
C HIS A 79 5.30 7.94 -2.08
N VAL A 80 4.95 6.93 -2.89
CA VAL A 80 4.21 5.73 -2.44
C VAL A 80 5.10 4.49 -2.48
N GLU A 81 5.01 3.67 -1.45
CA GLU A 81 5.58 2.32 -1.36
C GLU A 81 4.46 1.28 -1.11
N TRP A 82 4.52 0.14 -1.80
CA TRP A 82 3.67 -1.02 -1.51
C TRP A 82 4.23 -1.79 -0.33
N LEU A 83 3.39 -2.23 0.62
CA LEU A 83 3.73 -3.23 1.63
C LEU A 83 2.79 -4.44 1.63
N THR A 84 3.33 -5.63 1.39
CA THR A 84 2.64 -6.93 1.51
C THR A 84 2.98 -7.57 2.85
N LEU A 85 1.96 -7.94 3.63
CA LEU A 85 2.10 -8.80 4.79
C LEU A 85 1.50 -10.16 4.46
N THR A 86 2.31 -11.20 4.59
CA THR A 86 1.81 -12.58 4.57
C THR A 86 1.52 -13.01 6.00
N VAL A 87 0.27 -13.33 6.26
CA VAL A 87 -0.23 -13.71 7.58
C VAL A 87 -0.80 -15.12 7.56
N SER A 88 -0.53 -15.94 8.58
CA SER A 88 -1.22 -17.21 8.83
C SER A 88 -2.25 -17.05 9.94
N LYS A 89 -3.39 -17.70 9.76
CA LYS A 89 -4.38 -17.89 10.83
C LYS A 89 -4.34 -19.34 11.30
N GLU A 90 -4.60 -19.58 12.59
CA GLU A 90 -4.78 -20.94 13.12
C GLU A 90 -5.81 -21.70 12.26
N GLY A 91 -5.36 -22.76 11.55
CA GLY A 91 -6.15 -23.51 10.58
C GLY A 91 -5.53 -23.68 9.18
N SER A 92 -4.27 -23.28 8.96
CA SER A 92 -3.49 -23.43 7.72
C SER A 92 -3.84 -22.48 6.56
N GLN A 93 -4.76 -21.54 6.75
CA GLN A 93 -5.06 -20.55 5.71
C GLN A 93 -4.10 -19.36 5.84
N THR A 94 -3.17 -19.26 4.90
CA THR A 94 -2.32 -18.09 4.69
C THR A 94 -3.08 -17.05 3.88
N GLY A 95 -3.11 -15.81 4.36
CA GLY A 95 -3.63 -14.65 3.64
C GLY A 95 -2.52 -13.65 3.37
N SER A 96 -2.63 -12.91 2.27
CA SER A 96 -1.78 -11.75 2.01
C SER A 96 -2.62 -10.50 2.19
N VAL A 97 -2.08 -9.53 2.92
CA VAL A 97 -2.70 -8.23 3.14
C VAL A 97 -1.77 -7.17 2.57
N ASN A 98 -2.29 -6.32 1.69
CA ASN A 98 -1.52 -5.25 1.09
C ASN A 98 -1.86 -3.92 1.76
N TYR A 99 -0.85 -3.05 1.82
CA TYR A 99 -0.93 -1.72 2.38
C TYR A 99 -0.12 -0.77 1.49
N TYR A 100 -0.47 0.50 1.51
CA TYR A 100 0.29 1.55 0.85
C TYR A 100 0.90 2.46 1.92
N LEU A 101 2.20 2.71 1.84
CA LEU A 101 2.88 3.73 2.62
C LEU A 101 3.06 4.95 1.73
N VAL A 102 2.42 6.05 2.08
CA VAL A 102 2.56 7.33 1.41
C VAL A 102 3.44 8.20 2.28
N SER A 103 4.52 8.72 1.72
CA SER A 103 5.40 9.62 2.44
C SER A 103 5.02 11.05 2.12
N ASP A 104 4.39 11.74 3.06
CA ASP A 104 4.14 13.17 2.92
C ASP A 104 5.37 13.94 3.42
N GLU A 105 6.06 14.59 2.48
CA GLU A 105 7.20 15.44 2.78
C GLU A 105 6.80 16.88 3.15
N GLY A 106 5.49 17.21 3.13
CA GLY A 106 4.96 18.52 3.49
C GLY A 106 5.49 19.64 2.59
N TYR A 107 4.80 19.90 1.48
CA TYR A 107 5.10 21.03 0.59
C TYR A 107 4.55 22.37 1.10
#